data_AF-A0A553FHH5-F1
#
_entry.id   AF-A0A553FHH5-F1
#
_cell.length_a   1.000
_cell.length_b   1.000
_cell.length_c   1.000
_cell.angle_alpha   90.00
_cell.angle_beta   90.00
_cell.angle_gamma   90.00
#
_symmetry.space_group_name_H-M   'P 1'
#
loop_
_entity.id
_entity.type
_entity.pdbx_description
1 polymer ?
#
loop_
_entity_poly.entity_id
_entity_poly.type
_entity_poly.pdbx_seq_one_letter_code
_entity_poly.pdbx_strand_id
1 'polypeptide(L)' 'MLKDNWLTSKEVMKALKITSCQLMHLRVSGKIKFKKIGNAYYYLVEENSLND' A
#
# COMPACT_ATOMS: atom_id res chain seq x y z
N MET A 1 -8.31 -19.56 -0.70
CA MET A 1 -8.89 -18.23 -0.94
C MET A 1 -7.79 -17.20 -0.72
N LEU A 2 -7.12 -16.77 -1.79
CA LEU A 2 -6.06 -15.77 -1.69
C LEU A 2 -6.73 -14.43 -1.39
N LYS A 3 -6.57 -13.90 -0.17
CA LYS A 3 -7.01 -12.55 0.17
C LYS A 3 -6.02 -11.59 -0.47
N ASP A 4 -6.41 -10.94 -1.55
CA ASP A 4 -5.66 -9.78 -2.02
C ASP A 4 -5.64 -8.74 -0.90
N ASN A 5 -4.48 -8.53 -0.26
CA ASN A 5 -4.30 -7.61 0.87
C ASN A 5 -4.31 -6.15 0.38
N TRP A 6 -5.51 -5.70 0.01
CA TRP A 6 -5.80 -4.31 -0.31
C TRP A 6 -6.01 -3.53 0.98
N LEU A 7 -5.01 -2.74 1.34
CA LEU A 7 -4.98 -1.96 2.57
C LEU A 7 -5.31 -0.51 2.26
N THR A 8 -6.01 0.17 3.18
CA THR A 8 -6.23 1.61 3.08
C THR A 8 -4.92 2.39 3.25
N SER A 9 -4.90 3.68 2.90
CA SER A 9 -3.71 4.53 3.11
C SER A 9 -3.16 4.42 4.53
N LYS A 10 -4.04 4.39 5.55
CA LYS A 10 -3.65 4.29 6.97
C LYS A 10 -3.02 2.94 7.31
N GLU A 11 -3.59 1.86 6.79
CA GLU A 11 -3.10 0.51 7.04
C GLU A 11 -1.78 0.25 6.33
N VAL A 12 -1.63 0.70 5.08
CA VAL A 12 -0.37 0.63 4.34
C VAL A 12 0.75 1.39 5.03
N MET A 13 0.47 2.59 5.52
CA MET A 13 1.45 3.36 6.28
C MET A 13 1.94 2.58 7.51
N LYS A 14 1.04 1.86 8.20
CA LYS A 14 1.39 1.01 9.33
C LYS A 14 2.14 -0.27 8.91
N ALA A 15 1.67 -0.95 7.86
CA ALA A 15 2.24 -2.22 7.40
C ALA A 15 3.65 -2.05 6.84
N LEU A 16 3.85 -1.04 5.98
CA LEU A 16 5.15 -0.72 5.39
C LEU A 16 6.01 0.19 6.28
N LYS A 17 5.48 0.65 7.44
CA LYS A 17 6.11 1.64 8.33
C LYS A 17 6.61 2.88 7.56
N ILE A 18 5.80 3.35 6.61
CA ILE A 18 6.08 4.52 5.78
C ILE A 18 5.20 5.71 6.16
N THR A 19 5.68 6.91 5.82
CA THR A 19 4.92 8.15 5.96
C THR A 19 4.01 8.41 4.75
N SER A 20 3.07 9.35 4.90
CA SER A 20 2.21 9.81 3.79
C SER A 20 3.00 10.37 2.60
N CYS A 21 4.13 11.04 2.87
CA CYS A 21 5.03 11.53 1.83
C CYS A 21 5.65 10.36 1.04
N GLN A 22 6.18 9.36 1.73
CA GLN A 22 6.72 8.16 1.10
C GLN A 22 5.65 7.39 0.32
N LEU A 23 4.44 7.26 0.85
CA LEU A 23 3.31 6.65 0.15
C LEU A 23 2.97 7.39 -1.15
N MET A 24 2.99 8.73 -1.13
CA MET A 24 2.82 9.54 -2.34
C MET A 24 3.95 9.31 -3.34
N HIS A 25 5.21 9.27 -2.91
CA HIS A 25 6.33 8.96 -3.79
C HIS A 25 6.20 7.57 -4.41
N LEU A 26 5.82 6.55 -3.65
CA LEU A 26 5.59 5.20 -4.17
C LEU A 26 4.45 5.17 -5.19
N ARG A 27 3.37 5.91 -4.93
CA ARG A 27 2.24 6.05 -5.85
C ARG A 27 2.64 6.75 -7.14
N VAL A 28 3.34 7.88 -7.05
CA VAL A 28 3.77 8.68 -8.22
C VAL A 28 4.85 7.96 -9.03
N SER A 29 5.75 7.22 -8.37
CA SER A 29 6.79 6.42 -9.04
C SER A 29 6.27 5.10 -9.61
N GLY A 30 5.00 4.74 -9.39
CA GLY A 30 4.44 3.46 -9.86
C GLY A 30 4.97 2.24 -9.12
N LYS A 31 5.66 2.42 -7.97
CA LYS A 31 6.23 1.34 -7.15
C LYS A 31 5.21 0.60 -6.30
N ILE A 32 4.00 1.16 -6.13
CA ILE A 32 2.91 0.53 -5.39
C ILE A 32 1.67 0.44 -6.26
N LYS A 33 1.03 -0.73 -6.29
CA LYS A 33 -0.27 -0.90 -6.94
C LYS A 33 -1.33 -0.26 -6.05
N PHE A 34 -2.14 0.61 -6.63
CA PHE A 34 -3.28 1.22 -5.96
C PHE A 34 -4.55 1.05 -6.78
N LYS A 35 -5.69 1.00 -6.11
CA LYS A 35 -7.02 1.04 -6.72
C LYS A 35 -7.90 2.00 -5.95
N LYS A 36 -8.85 2.62 -6.65
CA LYS A 36 -9.88 3.45 -6.03
C LYS A 36 -11.19 2.67 -6.01
N ILE A 37 -11.78 2.48 -4.84
CA ILE A 37 -13.11 1.88 -4.68
C ILE A 37 -14.00 2.92 -4.01
N GLY A 38 -14.99 3.42 -4.75
CA GLY A 38 -15.84 4.52 -4.30
C GLY A 38 -15.02 5.78 -4.01
N ASN A 39 -15.07 6.26 -2.77
CA ASN A 39 -14.30 7.42 -2.30
C ASN A 39 -12.98 7.06 -1.60
N ALA A 40 -12.63 5.78 -1.52
CA ALA A 40 -11.45 5.31 -0.80
C ALA A 40 -10.36 4.79 -1.74
N TYR A 41 -9.11 5.06 -1.37
CA TYR A 41 -7.93 4.48 -2.02
C TYR A 41 -7.44 3.27 -1.24
N TYR A 42 -7.18 2.20 -1.98
CA TYR A 42 -6.61 0.97 -1.47
C TYR A 42 -5.29 0.70 -2.19
N TYR A 43 -4.36 0.09 -1.49
CA TYR A 43 -3.03 -0.19 -1.97
C TYR A 43 -2.73 -1.67 -1.72
N LEU A 44 -2.14 -2.32 -2.71
CA LEU A 44 -1.71 -3.70 -2.59
C LEU A 44 -0.32 -3.69 -1.97
N VAL A 45 -0.19 -4.34 -0.81
CA VAL A 45 1.10 -4.59 -0.17
C VAL A 45 1.37 -6.07 -0.29
N GLU A 46 2.41 -6.44 -1.04
CA GLU A 46 2.95 -7.78 -0.97
C GLU A 46 3.74 -7.90 0.33
N GLU A 47 3.31 -8.81 1.20
CA GLU A 47 4.03 -9.22 2.40
C GLU A 47 5.24 -10.09 2.01
N ASN A 48 6.17 -9.52 1.25
CA ASN A 48 7.38 -10.22 0.90
C ASN A 48 8.51 -9.21 0.72
N SER A 49 9.32 -9.01 1.78
CA SER A 49 10.72 -8.55 1.77
C SER A 49 11.07 -7.75 3.03
N LEU A 50 10.91 -8.31 4.24
CA LEU A 50 11.66 -7.86 5.43
C LEU A 50 11.90 -9.06 6.36
N ASN A 51 12.68 -10.02 5.88
CA ASN A 51 13.48 -10.92 6.71
C ASN A 51 14.93 -10.71 6.27
N ASP A 52 15.66 -9.84 6.96
CA ASP A 52 17.13 -9.82 6.98
C ASP A 52 17.56 -9.89 8.45
#